data_AF-A0A3D0RAK7-F1
#
_entry.id   AF-A0A3D0RAK7-F1
#
_cell.length_a   1.000
_cell.length_b   1.000
_cell.length_c   1.000
_cell.angle_alpha   90.00
_cell.angle_beta   90.00
_cell.angle_gamma   90.00
#
_symmetry.space_group_name_H-M   'P 1'
#
loop_
_entity.id
_entity.type
_entity.pdbx_description
1 polymer ?
#
loop_
_entity_poly.entity_id
_entity_poly.type
_entity_poly.pdbx_seq_one_letter_code
_entity_poly.pdbx_strand_id
1 'polypeptide(L)'
;MKKHDVQTIITALGGRAQLQALLGVGASAVSNYLARDELPQRAVGPVCEALRARGFSVDPTCLEIIGQSVPSAGPAPHIAPHIDPHLA
;
A
#
# COMPACT_ATOMS: atom_id res chain seq x y z
N MET A 1 15.08 -3.32 18.20
CA MET A 1 15.19 -3.37 16.73
C MET A 1 13.79 -3.45 16.15
N LYS A 2 13.39 -2.49 15.32
CA LYS A 2 12.12 -2.55 14.60
C LYS A 2 12.31 -3.52 13.44
N LYS A 3 11.60 -4.64 13.48
CA LYS A 3 11.63 -5.65 12.42
C LYS A 3 10.83 -5.10 11.24
N HIS A 4 11.44 -5.08 10.06
CA HIS A 4 10.74 -4.78 8.83
C HIS A 4 9.81 -5.97 8.56
N ASP A 5 8.57 -5.89 9.01
CA ASP A 5 7.71 -7.07 9.01
C ASP A 5 7.14 -7.33 7.59
N VAL A 6 8.01 -7.77 6.68
CA VAL A 6 7.70 -8.15 5.29
C VAL A 6 6.57 -9.19 5.29
N GLN A 7 6.54 -10.06 6.30
CA GLN A 7 5.46 -11.00 6.52
C GLN A 7 4.11 -10.33 6.81
N THR A 8 4.09 -9.27 7.61
CA THR A 8 2.89 -8.46 7.87
C THR A 8 2.40 -7.79 6.60
N ILE A 9 3.32 -7.21 5.80
CA ILE A 9 2.97 -6.61 4.51
C ILE A 9 2.35 -7.66 3.57
N ILE A 10 3.00 -8.81 3.43
CA ILE A 10 2.51 -9.90 2.57
C ILE A 10 1.12 -10.34 3.03
N THR A 11 0.91 -10.46 4.34
CA THR A 11 -0.40 -10.81 4.91
C THR A 11 -1.45 -9.74 4.61
N ALA A 12 -1.12 -8.46 4.80
CA ALA A 12 -1.98 -7.32 4.48
C ALA A 12 -2.27 -7.19 2.98
N LEU A 13 -1.38 -7.68 2.11
CA LEU A 13 -1.57 -7.74 0.66
C LEU A 13 -2.53 -8.86 0.23
N GLY A 14 -2.75 -9.87 1.07
CA GLY A 14 -3.56 -11.06 0.74
C GLY A 14 -2.74 -12.35 0.57
N GLY A 15 -1.46 -12.31 0.92
CA GLY A 15 -0.59 -13.48 1.01
C GLY A 15 0.54 -13.50 -0.02
N ARG A 16 1.36 -14.55 0.09
CA ARG A 16 2.57 -14.74 -0.73
C ARG A 16 2.22 -14.85 -2.22
N ALA A 17 1.13 -15.55 -2.55
CA ALA A 17 0.67 -15.72 -3.92
C ALA A 17 0.33 -14.38 -4.60
N GLN A 18 -0.29 -13.46 -3.86
CA GLN A 18 -0.61 -12.13 -4.38
C GLN A 18 0.66 -11.34 -4.66
N LEU A 19 1.65 -11.40 -3.75
CA LEU A 19 2.97 -10.79 -3.96
C LEU A 19 3.68 -11.40 -5.18
N GLN A 20 3.64 -12.72 -5.33
CA GLN A 20 4.24 -13.42 -6.48
C GLN A 20 3.63 -12.98 -7.81
N ALA A 21 2.30 -12.92 -7.87
CA ALA A 21 1.58 -12.49 -9.07
C ALA A 21 1.86 -11.02 -9.40
N LEU A 22 1.94 -10.16 -8.37
CA LEU A 22 2.15 -8.72 -8.51
C LEU A 22 3.58 -8.35 -8.94
N LEU A 23 4.58 -9.07 -8.44
CA LEU A 23 5.98 -8.87 -8.82
C LEU A 23 6.40 -9.72 -10.05
N GLY A 24 5.61 -10.72 -10.44
CA GLY A 24 6.00 -11.71 -11.45
C GLY A 24 7.17 -12.60 -11.02
N VAL A 25 7.32 -12.84 -9.70
CA VAL A 25 8.46 -13.60 -9.14
C VAL A 25 8.02 -14.97 -8.62
N GLY A 26 8.92 -15.94 -8.76
CA GLY A 26 8.71 -17.30 -8.25
C GLY A 26 8.76 -17.41 -6.72
N ALA A 27 8.30 -18.53 -6.17
CA ALA A 27 8.27 -18.80 -4.73
C ALA A 27 9.66 -18.68 -4.08
N SER A 28 10.73 -19.08 -4.79
CA SER A 28 12.10 -18.97 -4.31
C SER A 28 12.54 -17.52 -4.06
N ALA A 29 12.12 -16.59 -4.91
CA ALA A 29 12.43 -15.17 -4.73
C ALA A 29 11.74 -14.63 -3.48
N VAL A 30 10.47 -14.99 -3.27
CA VAL A 30 9.72 -14.59 -2.07
C VAL A 30 10.34 -15.18 -0.80
N SER A 31 10.76 -16.44 -0.82
CA SER A 31 11.49 -17.04 0.30
C SER A 31 12.81 -16.32 0.57
N ASN A 32 13.53 -15.89 -0.46
CA ASN A 32 14.76 -15.12 -0.30
C ASN A 32 14.48 -13.74 0.32
N TYR A 33 13.40 -13.07 -0.08
CA TYR A 33 12.99 -11.78 0.50
C TYR A 33 12.56 -11.93 1.96
N LEU A 34 11.82 -12.99 2.28
CA LEU A 34 11.44 -13.31 3.67
C LEU A 34 12.65 -13.65 4.54
N ALA A 35 13.60 -14.42 4.00
CA ALA A 35 14.82 -14.78 4.71
C ALA A 35 15.73 -13.57 4.98
N ARG A 36 15.72 -12.60 4.06
CA ARG A 36 16.50 -11.36 4.14
C ARG A 36 15.75 -10.20 4.79
N ASP A 37 14.47 -10.39 5.09
CA ASP A 37 13.56 -9.35 5.60
C ASP A 37 13.59 -8.07 4.72
N GLU A 38 13.80 -8.25 3.41
CA GLU A 38 14.11 -7.16 2.47
C GLU A 38 13.45 -7.42 1.12
N LEU A 39 12.73 -6.41 0.62
CA LEU A 39 12.13 -6.42 -0.71
C LEU A 39 12.93 -5.48 -1.64
N PRO A 40 13.11 -5.86 -2.92
CA PRO A 40 13.86 -5.02 -3.84
C PRO A 40 13.10 -3.71 -4.13
N GLN A 41 13.82 -2.61 -4.36
CA GLN A 41 13.22 -1.27 -4.61
C GLN A 41 12.18 -1.27 -5.74
N ARG A 42 12.36 -2.13 -6.75
CA ARG A 42 11.41 -2.33 -7.86
C ARG A 42 10.06 -2.90 -7.41
N ALA A 43 10.01 -3.64 -6.31
CA ALA A 43 8.79 -4.20 -5.73
C ALA A 43 8.07 -3.23 -4.79
N VAL A 44 8.79 -2.26 -4.23
CA VAL A 44 8.24 -1.25 -3.32
C VAL A 44 7.09 -0.48 -3.96
N GLY A 45 7.28 -0.02 -5.21
CA GLY A 45 6.26 0.70 -5.97
C GLY A 45 4.92 -0.07 -6.04
N PRO A 46 4.88 -1.25 -6.68
CA PRO A 46 3.63 -1.97 -6.87
C PRO A 46 3.06 -2.53 -5.55
N VAL A 47 3.90 -2.86 -4.56
CA VAL A 47 3.43 -3.29 -3.22
C VAL A 47 2.77 -2.13 -2.48
N CYS A 48 3.38 -0.94 -2.48
CA CYS A 48 2.81 0.26 -1.88
C CYS A 48 1.48 0.64 -2.55
N GLU A 49 1.39 0.53 -3.87
CA GLU A 49 0.18 0.83 -4.62
C GLU A 49 -0.97 -0.14 -4.27
N ALA A 50 -0.68 -1.44 -4.22
CA ALA A 50 -1.67 -2.45 -3.83
C ALA A 50 -2.12 -2.33 -2.36
N LEU A 51 -1.22 -1.95 -1.45
CA LEU A 51 -1.56 -1.68 -0.05
C LEU A 51 -2.41 -0.41 0.07
N ARG A 52 -2.07 0.64 -0.68
CA ARG A 52 -2.84 1.88 -0.72
C ARG A 52 -4.24 1.67 -1.31
N ALA A 53 -4.36 0.86 -2.35
CA ALA A 53 -5.64 0.45 -2.92
C ALA A 53 -6.53 -0.29 -1.90
N ARG A 54 -5.92 -0.93 -0.90
CA ARG A 54 -6.60 -1.59 0.22
C ARG A 54 -6.89 -0.67 1.41
N GLY A 55 -6.46 0.60 1.39
CA GLY A 55 -6.60 1.50 2.53
C GLY A 55 -5.54 1.31 3.61
N PHE A 56 -4.34 0.89 3.23
CA PHE A 56 -3.18 0.90 4.12
C PHE A 56 -2.24 2.05 3.74
N SER A 57 -1.76 2.77 4.75
CA SER A 57 -0.66 3.71 4.61
C SER A 57 0.64 2.96 4.84
N VAL A 58 1.55 3.02 3.87
CA VAL A 58 2.80 2.26 3.87
C VAL A 58 3.95 3.19 3.52
N ASP A 59 4.99 3.16 4.35
CA ASP A 59 6.20 3.92 4.08
C ASP A 59 7.04 3.21 3.02
N PRO A 60 7.37 3.85 1.88
CA PRO A 60 8.15 3.23 0.81
C PRO A 60 9.64 3.10 1.16
N THR A 61 10.13 3.80 2.17
CA THR A 61 11.54 3.78 2.58
C THR A 61 11.82 2.58 3.47
N CYS A 62 10.92 2.31 4.42
CA CYS A 62 11.04 1.23 5.40
C CYS A 62 10.14 0.02 5.11
N LEU A 63 9.24 0.12 4.13
CA LEU A 63 8.18 -0.88 3.91
C LEU A 63 7.44 -1.21 5.21
N GLU A 64 6.99 -0.17 5.90
CA GLU A 64 6.30 -0.32 7.17
C GLU A 64 4.86 0.14 7.01
N ILE A 65 3.90 -0.66 7.48
CA ILE A 65 2.51 -0.22 7.58
C ILE A 65 2.44 0.77 8.75
N ILE A 66 2.55 2.04 8.42
CA ILE A 66 2.49 3.17 9.37
C ILE A 66 1.07 3.43 9.88
N GLY A 67 0.06 2.84 9.24
CA GLY A 67 -1.30 2.82 9.73
C GLY A 67 -2.28 2.32 8.68
N GLN A 68 -3.51 2.09 9.12
CA GLN A 68 -4.64 1.91 8.22
C GLN A 68 -5.10 3.31 7.78
N SER A 69 -4.62 3.76 6.62
CA SER A 69 -5.23 4.92 6.00
C SER A 69 -6.55 4.44 5.45
N VAL A 70 -7.62 4.57 6.25
CA VAL A 70 -8.96 4.72 5.65
C VAL A 70 -8.78 5.58 4.40
N PRO A 71 -9.38 5.23 3.26
CA PRO A 71 -9.46 6.17 2.17
C PRO A 71 -10.25 7.34 2.73
N SER A 72 -9.56 8.26 3.40
CA SER A 72 -9.94 9.64 3.46
C SER A 72 -9.87 10.00 1.99
N ALA A 73 -11.01 9.81 1.34
CA ALA A 73 -11.39 10.51 0.14
C ALA A 73 -10.66 11.83 0.24
N GLY A 74 -9.66 12.04 -0.63
CA GLY A 74 -8.89 13.27 -0.59
C GLY A 74 -9.91 14.39 -0.45
N PRO A 75 -9.77 15.31 0.51
CA PRO A 75 -10.69 16.43 0.58
C PRO A 75 -10.52 17.09 -0.78
N ALA A 76 -11.49 16.93 -1.67
CA ALA A 76 -11.53 17.71 -2.89
C ALA A 76 -11.46 19.15 -2.41
N PRO A 77 -10.38 19.91 -2.66
CA PRO A 77 -10.35 21.30 -2.28
C PRO A 77 -11.10 22.02 -3.39
N HIS A 78 -12.44 21.98 -3.34
CA HIS A 78 -13.25 23.04 -3.91
C HIS A 78 -14.41 23.35 -2.96
N ILE A 79 -14.09 24.20 -1.98
CA ILE A 79 -14.96 25.28 -1.51
C ILE A 79 -15.70 25.86 -2.75
N ALA A 80 -17.01 26.08 -2.84
CA ALA A 80 -18.04 26.42 -1.86
C ALA A 80 -19.46 26.06 -2.36
N PRO A 81 -20.49 26.09 -1.49
CA PRO A 81 -21.88 25.80 -1.82
C PRO A 81 -22.53 27.00 -2.56
N HIS A 82 -22.93 26.83 -3.82
CA HIS A 82 -23.93 27.73 -4.40
C HIS A 82 -25.31 27.12 -4.10
N ILE A 83 -25.93 27.60 -3.03
CA ILE A 83 -27.38 27.50 -2.86
C ILE A 83 -27.97 28.63 -3.71
N ASP A 84 -28.77 28.22 -4.70
CA ASP A 84 -29.70 28.98 -5.55
C ASP A 84 -30.55 29.98 -4.72
N PRO A 85 -30.88 31.21 -5.17
CA PRO A 85 -32.07 31.36 -6.03
C PRO A 85 -32.17 32.63 -6.92
N HIS A 86 -33.08 32.58 -7.91
CA HIS A 86 -33.94 33.69 -8.37
C HIS A 86 -33.52 34.53 -9.60
N LEU A 87 -34.14 34.25 -10.75
CA LEU A 87 -34.70 35.25 -11.70
C LEU A 87 -35.68 34.49 -12.63
N ALA A 88 -36.98 34.57 -12.36
CA ALA A 88 -37.94 35.51 -13.00
C ALA A 88 -38.09 35.31 -14.51
#